data_AF-A0A430HV16-F1
#
_entry.id   AF-A0A430HV16-F1
#
_cell.length_a   1.000
_cell.length_b   1.000
_cell.length_c   1.000
_cell.angle_alpha   90.00
_cell.angle_beta   90.00
_cell.angle_gamma   90.00
#
_symmetry.space_group_name_H-M   'P 1'
#
loop_
_entity.id
_entity.type
_entity.pdbx_description
1 polymer ?
#
loop_
_entity_poly.entity_id
_entity_poly.type
_entity_poly.pdbx_seq_one_letter_code
_entity_poly.pdbx_strand_id
1 'polypeptide(L)'
;MRKFLAGLGAAALLATLAAPASQAQDIFDGGRVGGGSSQLISTGSSIPGNELPEVGFKVDLNEYAGKWYQVAALPQPYSLQCASDTTAEYAALDDSTVSVRNSCGTFFGPSVIEGTASVRSDASLRVNFPDVPFQDPDGPTNYRVTYLDEGYSLAIVGDPNRNSGFVLSRTPNLSAGRWSEVRSIVESRGWWSCSFLTVPMAEGRKDVAPLCAL
;
A
#
# COMPACT_ATOMS: atom_id res chain seq x y z
N MET A 1 -30.40 30.21 -66.00
CA MET A 1 -29.70 30.40 -67.30
C MET A 1 -28.49 31.30 -67.08
N ARG A 2 -27.34 30.97 -67.70
CA ARG A 2 -26.10 31.77 -67.94
C ARG A 2 -25.29 32.17 -66.69
N LYS A 3 -24.07 31.63 -66.41
CA LYS A 3 -22.74 31.62 -67.07
C LYS A 3 -22.01 32.98 -67.18
N PHE A 4 -20.68 32.90 -66.97
CA PHE A 4 -19.53 33.83 -67.21
C PHE A 4 -19.02 34.58 -65.96
N LEU A 5 -17.83 34.32 -65.39
CA LEU A 5 -16.40 34.39 -65.82
C LEU A 5 -15.76 35.79 -65.74
N ALA A 6 -14.57 35.82 -65.08
CA ALA A 6 -13.48 36.80 -65.13
C ALA A 6 -13.72 38.17 -64.45
N GLY A 7 -12.78 38.80 -63.77
CA GLY A 7 -11.36 38.51 -63.51
C GLY A 7 -10.69 39.69 -62.77
N LEU A 8 -9.47 39.42 -62.29
CA LEU A 8 -8.32 40.34 -62.08
C LEU A 8 -8.50 41.73 -61.42
N GLY A 9 -7.68 41.99 -60.41
CA GLY A 9 -7.18 43.35 -60.12
C GLY A 9 -6.75 43.56 -58.67
N ALA A 10 -5.44 43.56 -58.42
CA ALA A 10 -4.81 43.68 -57.12
C ALA A 10 -4.68 45.12 -56.58
N ALA A 11 -4.43 45.18 -55.26
CA ALA A 11 -3.70 46.19 -54.47
C ALA A 11 -4.43 47.54 -54.19
N ALA A 12 -4.31 48.19 -53.02
CA ALA A 12 -3.33 48.11 -51.93
C ALA A 12 -3.89 48.75 -50.61
N LEU A 13 -3.03 48.74 -49.59
CA LEU A 13 -2.92 49.64 -48.42
C LEU A 13 -3.53 49.20 -47.06
N LEU A 14 -2.66 48.51 -46.30
CA LEU A 14 -2.12 48.90 -44.99
C LEU A 14 -3.10 49.29 -43.87
N ALA A 15 -3.33 48.35 -42.95
CA ALA A 15 -3.58 48.64 -41.54
C ALA A 15 -2.74 47.69 -40.67
N THR A 16 -1.79 48.27 -39.93
CA THR A 16 -0.87 47.58 -39.01
C THR A 16 -1.57 47.23 -37.70
N LEU A 17 -1.67 45.94 -37.40
CA LEU A 17 -1.93 45.39 -36.07
C LEU A 17 -0.72 44.50 -35.72
N ALA A 18 0.09 44.92 -34.76
CA ALA A 18 1.12 44.08 -34.17
C ALA A 18 1.15 44.29 -32.64
N ALA A 19 0.82 43.21 -31.94
CA ALA A 19 0.94 43.02 -30.50
C ALA A 19 2.41 43.06 -30.05
N PRO A 20 2.69 43.35 -28.76
CA PRO A 20 4.06 43.36 -28.26
C PRO A 20 4.64 41.94 -28.21
N ALA A 21 5.94 41.90 -28.48
CA ALA A 21 6.74 40.73 -28.73
C ALA A 21 7.11 39.91 -27.47
N SER A 22 7.14 38.60 -27.69
CA SER A 22 8.06 37.59 -27.15
C SER A 22 9.24 38.08 -26.31
N GLN A 23 9.39 37.49 -25.12
CA GLN A 23 10.70 37.14 -24.57
C GLN A 23 10.81 35.61 -24.59
N ALA A 24 11.76 35.12 -25.36
CA ALA A 24 12.28 33.76 -25.33
C ALA A 24 13.73 33.84 -24.85
N GLN A 25 14.14 33.04 -23.86
CA GLN A 25 15.54 32.64 -23.65
C GLN A 25 15.64 31.24 -23.02
N ASP A 26 15.93 30.26 -23.88
CA ASP A 26 16.96 29.23 -23.78
C ASP A 26 17.30 28.62 -22.41
N ILE A 27 16.91 27.35 -22.22
CA ILE A 27 17.29 26.49 -21.09
C ILE A 27 18.32 25.41 -21.45
N PHE A 28 18.88 25.45 -22.67
CA PHE A 28 19.84 24.46 -23.15
C PHE A 28 21.25 25.06 -23.25
N ASP A 29 21.88 25.33 -22.11
CA ASP A 29 23.33 25.52 -22.07
C ASP A 29 23.92 24.80 -20.85
N GLY A 30 24.76 23.80 -21.14
CA GLY A 30 25.41 22.95 -20.15
C GLY A 30 26.51 23.71 -19.40
N GLY A 31 26.15 24.31 -18.26
CA GLY A 31 27.08 25.02 -17.38
C GLY A 31 27.13 24.43 -15.97
N ARG A 32 28.21 23.71 -15.66
CA ARG A 32 28.61 23.33 -14.30
C ARG A 32 29.00 24.57 -13.49
N VAL A 33 28.26 24.84 -12.41
CA VAL A 33 28.70 25.54 -11.18
C VAL A 33 27.67 25.16 -10.11
N GLY A 34 27.97 24.32 -9.12
CA GLY A 34 28.93 24.61 -8.06
C GLY A 34 28.16 25.07 -6.83
N GLY A 35 27.51 24.15 -6.12
CA GLY A 35 26.76 24.42 -4.89
C GLY A 35 26.23 23.13 -4.31
N GLY A 36 26.83 22.67 -3.22
CA GLY A 36 26.56 21.38 -2.62
C GLY A 36 25.09 21.16 -2.25
N SER A 37 24.57 20.04 -2.69
CA SER A 37 23.68 19.21 -1.89
C SER A 37 23.80 17.80 -2.43
N SER A 38 24.71 17.04 -1.84
CA SER A 38 24.65 15.59 -1.82
C SER A 38 23.42 15.18 -1.01
N GLN A 39 22.22 15.42 -1.57
CA GLN A 39 21.03 14.72 -1.16
C GLN A 39 20.96 13.48 -2.05
N LEU A 40 21.82 12.51 -1.71
CA LEU A 40 21.51 11.12 -2.00
C LEU A 40 20.17 10.86 -1.32
N ILE A 41 19.07 10.92 -2.07
CA ILE A 41 17.76 10.47 -1.59
C ILE A 41 17.84 8.94 -1.52
N SER A 42 18.43 8.46 -0.44
CA SER A 42 18.20 7.13 0.09
C SER A 42 17.11 7.27 1.14
N THR A 43 15.85 7.23 0.72
CA THR A 43 14.72 7.08 1.63
C THR A 43 13.62 6.29 0.92
N GLY A 44 13.25 5.15 1.50
CA GLY A 44 11.93 4.55 1.29
C GLY A 44 10.87 5.51 1.82
N SER A 45 10.62 6.58 1.06
CA SER A 45 9.75 7.68 1.44
C SER A 45 8.29 7.26 1.30
N SER A 46 7.67 6.94 2.42
CA SER A 46 6.26 7.24 2.64
C SER A 46 6.04 8.69 2.24
N ILE A 47 5.20 8.93 1.23
CA ILE A 47 4.83 10.29 0.82
C ILE A 47 4.22 10.99 2.05
N PRO A 48 4.67 12.21 2.43
CA PRO A 48 3.96 12.99 3.44
C PRO A 48 2.56 13.29 2.88
N GLY A 49 1.54 12.72 3.50
CA GLY A 49 0.17 12.75 3.04
C GLY A 49 -0.76 12.09 4.06
N ASN A 50 -2.06 12.10 3.76
CA ASN A 50 -3.12 11.53 4.60
C ASN A 50 -2.76 10.11 5.09
N GLU A 51 -3.31 9.75 6.26
CA GLU A 51 -3.22 8.40 6.80
C GLU A 51 -3.53 7.33 5.73
N LEU A 52 -3.02 6.11 5.92
CA LEU A 52 -3.40 4.96 5.11
C LEU A 52 -4.94 4.92 4.98
N PRO A 53 -5.51 4.96 3.76
CA PRO A 53 -6.96 4.96 3.61
C PRO A 53 -7.52 3.62 4.10
N GLU A 54 -8.64 3.65 4.79
CA GLU A 54 -9.40 2.44 5.12
C GLU A 54 -10.43 2.12 4.04
N VAL A 55 -10.94 0.88 4.02
CA VAL A 55 -12.06 0.53 3.14
C VAL A 55 -13.29 1.37 3.49
N GLY A 56 -14.07 1.78 2.48
CA GLY A 56 -15.19 2.71 2.65
C GLY A 56 -16.47 2.08 3.20
N PHE A 57 -16.38 0.94 3.87
CA PHE A 57 -17.50 0.19 4.43
C PHE A 57 -17.07 -0.46 5.74
N LYS A 58 -18.04 -0.69 6.63
CA LYS A 58 -17.82 -1.38 7.89
C LYS A 58 -17.46 -2.84 7.65
N VAL A 59 -16.33 -3.28 8.19
CA VAL A 59 -15.89 -4.67 8.16
C VAL A 59 -16.81 -5.49 9.06
N ASP A 60 -17.49 -6.47 8.48
CA ASP A 60 -18.18 -7.52 9.25
C ASP A 60 -17.15 -8.40 9.97
N LEU A 61 -17.17 -8.36 11.30
CA LEU A 61 -16.23 -9.11 12.15
C LEU A 61 -16.44 -10.62 12.08
N ASN A 62 -17.67 -11.08 11.83
CA ASN A 62 -17.97 -12.51 11.73
C ASN A 62 -17.44 -13.08 10.42
N GLU A 63 -17.56 -12.34 9.32
CA GLU A 63 -16.94 -12.74 8.04
C GLU A 63 -15.42 -12.60 8.05
N TYR A 64 -14.88 -11.64 8.83
CA TYR A 64 -13.44 -11.47 9.02
C TYR A 64 -12.82 -12.54 9.95
N ALA A 65 -13.62 -13.16 10.81
CA ALA A 65 -13.18 -14.19 11.76
C ALA A 65 -12.56 -15.42 11.07
N GLY A 66 -11.92 -16.26 11.86
CA GLY A 66 -11.19 -17.44 11.43
C GLY A 66 -9.75 -17.13 11.03
N LYS A 67 -9.14 -18.11 10.36
CA LYS A 67 -7.71 -18.11 10.05
C LYS A 67 -7.40 -17.33 8.77
N TRP A 68 -6.31 -16.59 8.82
CA TRP A 68 -5.67 -15.90 7.70
C TRP A 68 -4.20 -16.30 7.63
N TYR A 69 -3.71 -16.51 6.41
CA TYR A 69 -2.29 -16.72 6.12
C TYR A 69 -1.66 -15.38 5.77
N GLN A 70 -0.60 -15.00 6.47
CA GLN A 70 0.18 -13.81 6.13
C GLN A 70 1.15 -14.15 5.01
N VAL A 71 0.71 -13.98 3.76
CA VAL A 71 1.48 -14.42 2.58
C VAL A 71 2.59 -13.43 2.18
N ALA A 72 2.50 -12.17 2.60
CA ALA A 72 3.57 -11.18 2.47
C ALA A 72 3.46 -10.13 3.57
N ALA A 73 4.57 -9.48 3.91
CA ALA A 73 4.58 -8.41 4.90
C ALA A 73 5.75 -7.45 4.69
N LEU A 74 5.61 -6.23 5.21
CA LEU A 74 6.74 -5.38 5.53
C LEU A 74 7.50 -6.03 6.69
N PRO A 75 8.81 -6.35 6.57
CA PRO A 75 9.56 -6.96 7.66
C PRO A 75 9.49 -6.13 8.94
N GLN A 76 9.11 -6.76 10.05
CA GLN A 76 9.02 -6.13 11.36
C GLN A 76 10.03 -6.77 12.31
N PRO A 77 10.55 -6.04 13.32
CA PRO A 77 11.49 -6.61 14.29
C PRO A 77 10.96 -7.87 14.98
N TYR A 78 9.67 -7.92 15.29
CA TYR A 78 9.02 -9.07 15.92
C TYR A 78 8.79 -10.27 14.99
N SER A 79 8.80 -10.06 13.66
CA SER A 79 8.67 -11.15 12.70
C SER A 79 10.00 -11.81 12.34
N LEU A 80 11.14 -11.30 12.84
CA LEU A 80 12.48 -11.81 12.49
C LEU A 80 12.71 -13.26 12.93
N GLN A 81 12.03 -13.73 13.96
CA GLN A 81 12.09 -15.13 14.41
C GLN A 81 11.23 -16.08 13.56
N CYS A 82 10.28 -15.54 12.79
CA CYS A 82 9.36 -16.33 11.98
C CYS A 82 10.03 -16.74 10.66
N ALA A 83 10.20 -18.05 10.46
CA ALA A 83 10.79 -18.64 9.27
C ALA A 83 9.74 -19.01 8.21
N SER A 84 8.56 -19.47 8.63
CA SER A 84 7.48 -19.88 7.72
C SER A 84 6.11 -19.88 8.40
N ASP A 85 5.06 -20.11 7.61
CA ASP A 85 3.72 -20.49 8.09
C ASP A 85 3.10 -19.49 9.07
N THR A 86 3.33 -18.20 8.82
CA THR A 86 2.76 -17.14 9.65
C THR A 86 1.26 -17.03 9.41
N THR A 87 0.47 -17.19 10.47
CA THR A 87 -0.98 -17.08 10.45
C THR A 87 -1.49 -16.13 11.51
N ALA A 88 -2.61 -15.47 11.22
CA ALA A 88 -3.40 -14.72 12.17
C ALA A 88 -4.79 -15.36 12.25
N GLU A 89 -5.25 -15.71 13.45
CA GLU A 89 -6.59 -16.24 13.69
C GLU A 89 -7.38 -15.25 14.53
N TYR A 90 -8.58 -14.92 14.05
CA TYR A 90 -9.46 -13.93 14.65
C TYR A 90 -10.76 -14.58 15.12
N ALA A 91 -11.29 -14.16 16.27
CA ALA A 91 -12.66 -14.48 16.66
C ALA A 91 -13.35 -13.26 17.27
N ALA A 92 -14.59 -12.98 16.85
CA ALA A 92 -15.39 -11.94 17.48
C ALA A 92 -15.72 -12.34 18.92
N LEU A 93 -15.34 -11.50 19.87
CA LEU A 93 -15.70 -11.65 21.28
C LEU A 93 -17.01 -10.90 21.58
N ASP A 94 -17.17 -9.73 20.96
CA ASP A 94 -18.37 -8.90 20.97
C ASP A 94 -18.39 -8.00 19.71
N ASP A 95 -19.38 -7.10 19.61
CA ASP A 95 -19.57 -6.19 18.46
C ASP A 95 -18.41 -5.21 18.20
N SER A 96 -17.51 -5.07 19.17
CA SER A 96 -16.42 -4.09 19.18
C SER A 96 -15.04 -4.67 19.52
N THR A 97 -14.96 -5.96 19.85
CA THR A 97 -13.73 -6.61 20.30
C THR A 97 -13.53 -7.96 19.60
N VAL A 98 -12.31 -8.18 19.12
CA VAL A 98 -11.88 -9.39 18.43
C VAL A 98 -10.68 -9.98 19.15
N SER A 99 -10.64 -11.29 19.38
CA SER A 99 -9.41 -11.97 19.81
C SER A 99 -8.45 -12.09 18.63
N VAL A 100 -7.16 -11.93 18.90
CA VAL A 100 -6.11 -12.06 17.88
C VAL A 100 -5.12 -13.11 18.36
N ARG A 101 -4.93 -14.15 17.55
CA ARG A 101 -3.92 -15.17 17.78
C ARG A 101 -3.00 -15.25 16.59
N ASN A 102 -1.76 -14.81 16.76
CA ASN A 102 -0.72 -14.94 15.75
C ASN A 102 0.14 -16.17 16.02
N SER A 103 0.50 -16.90 14.97
CA SER A 103 1.40 -18.04 15.03
C SER A 103 2.38 -18.00 13.87
N CYS A 104 3.60 -18.49 14.06
CA CYS A 104 4.51 -18.75 12.96
C CYS A 104 5.45 -19.92 13.28
N GLY A 105 5.98 -20.58 12.27
CA GLY A 105 7.05 -21.56 12.40
C GLY A 105 8.40 -20.87 12.60
N THR A 106 9.20 -21.38 13.54
CA THR A 106 10.60 -20.97 13.74
C THR A 106 11.51 -22.20 13.65
N PHE A 107 12.83 -21.99 13.62
CA PHE A 107 13.80 -23.10 13.66
C PHE A 107 13.75 -23.93 14.95
N PHE A 108 13.14 -23.40 16.02
CA PHE A 108 13.06 -24.05 17.33
C PHE A 108 11.66 -24.58 17.66
N GLY A 109 10.72 -24.53 16.71
CA GLY A 109 9.31 -24.87 16.90
C GLY A 109 8.37 -23.68 16.66
N PRO A 110 7.05 -23.87 16.83
CA PRO A 110 6.09 -22.79 16.60
C PRO A 110 6.22 -21.71 17.67
N SER A 111 6.11 -20.46 17.25
CA SER A 111 5.91 -19.31 18.12
C SER A 111 4.46 -18.85 18.04
N VAL A 112 3.92 -18.40 19.18
CA VAL A 112 2.53 -18.00 19.35
C VAL A 112 2.49 -16.73 20.20
N ILE A 113 1.60 -15.81 19.84
CA ILE A 113 1.23 -14.68 20.69
C ILE A 113 -0.28 -14.42 20.58
N GLU A 114 -0.90 -14.12 21.71
CA GLU A 114 -2.34 -13.91 21.84
C GLU A 114 -2.62 -12.51 22.38
N GLY A 115 -3.71 -11.91 21.90
CA GLY A 115 -4.08 -10.55 22.24
C GLY A 115 -5.52 -10.24 21.82
N THR A 116 -5.85 -8.95 21.82
CA THR A 116 -7.18 -8.46 21.45
C THR A 116 -7.07 -7.28 20.49
N ALA A 117 -8.11 -7.05 19.73
CA ALA A 117 -8.27 -5.90 18.86
C ALA A 117 -9.60 -5.22 19.15
N SER A 118 -9.56 -3.94 19.49
CA SER A 118 -10.77 -3.14 19.73
C SER A 118 -11.06 -2.26 18.53
N VAL A 119 -12.30 -2.25 18.05
CA VAL A 119 -12.77 -1.46 16.92
C VAL A 119 -12.66 0.04 17.25
N ARG A 120 -12.22 0.84 16.27
CA ARG A 120 -12.06 2.30 16.37
C ARG A 120 -12.84 3.06 15.29
N SER A 121 -13.10 2.43 14.15
CA SER A 121 -13.96 2.92 13.07
C SER A 121 -14.53 1.74 12.27
N ASP A 122 -15.06 1.99 11.08
CA ASP A 122 -15.59 0.96 10.19
C ASP A 122 -14.56 -0.12 9.81
N ALA A 123 -13.28 0.23 9.71
CA ALA A 123 -12.23 -0.67 9.25
C ALA A 123 -10.88 -0.50 9.98
N SER A 124 -10.88 0.26 11.08
CA SER A 124 -9.71 0.47 11.93
C SER A 124 -9.90 -0.13 13.32
N LEU A 125 -8.81 -0.68 13.85
CA LEU A 125 -8.74 -1.32 15.16
C LEU A 125 -7.48 -0.89 15.92
N ARG A 126 -7.54 -1.06 17.24
CA ARG A 126 -6.40 -1.03 18.14
C ARG A 126 -6.10 -2.46 18.59
N VAL A 127 -5.03 -3.04 18.06
CA VAL A 127 -4.51 -4.35 18.45
C VAL A 127 -3.58 -4.20 19.64
N ASN A 128 -3.73 -5.07 20.63
CA ASN A 128 -2.94 -5.11 21.85
C ASN A 128 -2.59 -6.55 22.24
N PHE A 129 -1.32 -6.80 22.54
CA PHE A 129 -0.78 -8.05 23.04
C PHE A 129 -0.28 -7.82 24.47
N PRO A 130 -0.91 -8.42 25.50
CA PRO A 130 -0.58 -8.16 26.90
C PRO A 130 0.88 -8.51 27.27
N ASP A 131 1.50 -9.44 26.55
CA ASP A 131 2.88 -9.86 26.78
C ASP A 131 3.93 -8.93 26.13
N VAL A 132 3.49 -7.92 25.36
CA VAL A 132 4.40 -6.95 24.72
C VAL A 132 4.47 -5.68 25.58
N PRO A 133 5.65 -5.31 26.08
CA PRO A 133 5.80 -4.14 26.93
C PRO A 133 5.49 -2.84 26.16
N PHE A 134 5.09 -1.81 26.92
CA PHE A 134 4.82 -0.46 26.40
C PHE A 134 3.64 -0.35 25.42
N GLN A 135 2.76 -1.35 25.38
CA GLN A 135 1.48 -1.23 24.69
C GLN A 135 0.42 -0.62 25.61
N ASP A 136 -0.32 0.33 25.04
CA ASP A 136 -1.46 0.97 25.68
C ASP A 136 -2.76 0.53 24.96
N PRO A 137 -3.69 -0.20 25.60
CA PRO A 137 -4.94 -0.60 24.95
C PRO A 137 -5.81 0.60 24.52
N ASP A 138 -5.63 1.76 25.14
CA ASP A 138 -6.35 3.01 24.82
C ASP A 138 -5.58 3.92 23.85
N GLY A 139 -4.42 3.45 23.36
CA GLY A 139 -3.60 4.16 22.40
C GLY A 139 -4.23 4.31 21.00
N PRO A 140 -3.52 5.01 20.09
CA PRO A 140 -4.03 5.29 18.74
C PRO A 140 -4.18 4.02 17.90
N THR A 141 -5.05 4.06 16.88
CA THR A 141 -5.20 3.00 15.88
C THR A 141 -3.84 2.53 15.35
N ASN A 142 -3.63 1.22 15.33
CA ASN A 142 -2.41 0.59 14.82
C ASN A 142 -2.69 -0.55 13.82
N TYR A 143 -3.97 -0.81 13.53
CA TYR A 143 -4.39 -1.79 12.55
C TYR A 143 -5.52 -1.20 11.72
N ARG A 144 -5.35 -1.16 10.41
CA ARG A 144 -6.31 -0.60 9.47
C ARG A 144 -6.43 -1.50 8.26
N VAL A 145 -7.65 -1.90 7.94
CA VAL A 145 -7.97 -2.65 6.72
C VAL A 145 -8.07 -1.67 5.56
N THR A 146 -7.01 -1.62 4.73
CA THR A 146 -6.93 -0.69 3.60
C THR A 146 -7.44 -1.30 2.29
N TYR A 147 -7.53 -2.63 2.26
CA TYR A 147 -8.14 -3.38 1.19
C TYR A 147 -8.76 -4.65 1.75
N LEU A 148 -9.94 -5.00 1.25
CA LEU A 148 -10.65 -6.22 1.56
C LEU A 148 -11.43 -6.64 0.31
N ASP A 149 -11.18 -7.85 -0.16
CA ASP A 149 -11.93 -8.47 -1.25
C ASP A 149 -13.38 -8.76 -0.81
N GLU A 150 -14.36 -8.65 -1.70
CA GLU A 150 -15.79 -8.79 -1.37
C GLU A 150 -16.12 -10.13 -0.71
N GLY A 151 -15.42 -11.20 -1.11
CA GLY A 151 -15.57 -12.53 -0.53
C GLY A 151 -14.68 -12.80 0.70
N TYR A 152 -14.07 -11.77 1.30
CA TYR A 152 -13.16 -11.89 2.45
C TYR A 152 -12.02 -12.89 2.22
N SER A 153 -11.58 -13.02 0.96
CA SER A 153 -10.58 -14.00 0.53
C SER A 153 -9.15 -13.46 0.64
N LEU A 154 -9.00 -12.14 0.52
CA LEU A 154 -7.76 -11.39 0.52
C LEU A 154 -7.98 -10.06 1.26
N ALA A 155 -7.05 -9.72 2.15
CA ALA A 155 -7.03 -8.44 2.84
C ALA A 155 -5.61 -7.86 2.84
N ILE A 156 -5.51 -6.54 2.77
CA ILE A 156 -4.24 -5.84 2.99
C ILE A 156 -4.47 -4.85 4.13
N VAL A 157 -3.62 -4.96 5.14
CA VAL A 157 -3.75 -4.23 6.40
C VAL A 157 -2.43 -3.59 6.76
N GLY A 158 -2.46 -2.52 7.56
CA GLY A 158 -1.26 -1.84 8.06
C GLY A 158 -1.62 -0.82 9.13
N ASP A 159 -0.65 -0.08 9.65
CA ASP A 159 -0.93 1.05 10.53
C ASP A 159 -1.18 2.35 9.73
N PRO A 160 -1.86 3.35 10.31
CA PRO A 160 -2.16 4.61 9.63
C PRO A 160 -0.95 5.33 9.01
N ASN A 161 0.25 5.14 9.58
CA ASN A 161 1.48 5.79 9.13
C ASN A 161 2.32 4.92 8.18
N ARG A 162 1.82 3.75 7.76
CA ARG A 162 2.49 2.83 6.81
C ARG A 162 3.80 2.24 7.31
N ASN A 163 4.06 2.25 8.61
CA ASN A 163 5.26 1.66 9.22
C ASN A 163 5.23 0.12 9.24
N SER A 164 4.04 -0.46 9.06
CA SER A 164 3.72 -1.87 9.02
C SER A 164 2.72 -2.15 7.90
N GLY A 165 2.70 -3.39 7.44
CA GLY A 165 1.84 -3.81 6.34
C GLY A 165 1.87 -5.32 6.18
N PHE A 166 0.70 -5.92 6.01
CA PHE A 166 0.51 -7.36 5.91
C PHE A 166 -0.48 -7.67 4.80
N VAL A 167 -0.14 -8.66 3.99
CA VAL A 167 -1.03 -9.25 2.99
C VAL A 167 -1.56 -10.55 3.58
N LEU A 168 -2.86 -10.59 3.83
CA LEU A 168 -3.57 -11.70 4.45
C LEU A 168 -4.42 -12.41 3.40
N SER A 169 -4.36 -13.73 3.35
CA SER A 169 -5.17 -14.54 2.44
C SER A 169 -5.82 -15.70 3.17
N ARG A 170 -7.01 -16.12 2.75
CA ARG A 170 -7.66 -17.33 3.26
C ARG A 170 -6.97 -18.62 2.78
N THR A 171 -6.14 -18.52 1.74
CA THR A 171 -5.33 -19.64 1.24
C THR A 171 -3.84 -19.26 1.20
N PRO A 172 -2.92 -20.19 1.48
CA PRO A 172 -1.49 -19.89 1.48
C PRO A 172 -0.90 -19.76 0.06
N ASN A 173 -1.62 -20.18 -0.98
CA ASN A 173 -1.15 -20.20 -2.36
C ASN A 173 -1.94 -19.21 -3.24
N LEU A 174 -1.36 -18.03 -3.44
CA LEU A 174 -1.92 -17.05 -4.39
C LEU A 174 -1.49 -17.35 -5.83
N SER A 175 -2.43 -17.20 -6.77
CA SER A 175 -2.14 -17.25 -8.20
C SER A 175 -1.29 -16.06 -8.64
N ALA A 176 -0.62 -16.16 -9.79
CA ALA A 176 0.17 -15.05 -10.35
C ALA A 176 -0.65 -13.77 -10.55
N GLY A 177 -1.91 -13.90 -10.99
CA GLY A 177 -2.83 -12.77 -11.12
C GLY A 177 -3.14 -12.10 -9.78
N ARG A 178 -3.34 -12.88 -8.72
CA ARG A 178 -3.54 -12.35 -7.36
C ARG A 178 -2.29 -11.67 -6.82
N TRP A 179 -1.09 -12.17 -7.11
CA TRP A 179 0.15 -11.46 -6.77
C TRP A 179 0.29 -10.12 -7.49
N SER A 180 -0.05 -10.07 -8.78
CA SER A 180 -0.05 -8.82 -9.55
C SER A 180 -1.07 -7.81 -8.99
N GLU A 181 -2.25 -8.27 -8.59
CA GLU A 181 -3.27 -7.48 -7.91
C GLU A 181 -2.73 -6.92 -6.58
N VAL A 182 -2.16 -7.77 -5.72
CA VAL A 182 -1.56 -7.37 -4.44
C VAL A 182 -0.49 -6.29 -4.64
N ARG A 183 0.42 -6.46 -5.62
CA ARG A 183 1.43 -5.44 -5.96
C ARG A 183 0.78 -4.10 -6.32
N SER A 184 -0.19 -4.12 -7.23
CA SER A 184 -0.88 -2.91 -7.67
C SER A 184 -1.59 -2.20 -6.52
N ILE A 185 -2.24 -2.95 -5.61
CA ILE A 185 -2.92 -2.37 -4.46
C ILE A 185 -1.90 -1.75 -3.50
N VAL A 186 -0.85 -2.49 -3.13
CA VAL A 186 0.22 -2.00 -2.25
C VAL A 186 0.80 -0.67 -2.76
N GLU A 187 1.11 -0.60 -4.05
CA GLU A 187 1.61 0.63 -4.69
C GLU A 187 0.56 1.76 -4.67
N SER A 188 -0.70 1.45 -4.96
CA SER A 188 -1.79 2.43 -4.90
C SER A 188 -2.03 2.99 -3.49
N ARG A 189 -1.66 2.23 -2.44
CA ARG A 189 -1.75 2.65 -1.05
C ARG A 189 -0.56 3.49 -0.59
N GLY A 190 0.44 3.71 -1.46
CA GLY A 190 1.59 4.55 -1.18
C GLY A 190 2.76 3.83 -0.52
N TRP A 191 2.75 2.49 -0.52
CA TRP A 191 3.93 1.70 -0.16
C TRP A 191 4.79 1.43 -1.40
N TRP A 192 6.08 1.20 -1.17
CA TRP A 192 6.95 0.66 -2.19
C TRP A 192 6.82 -0.87 -2.22
N SER A 193 6.39 -1.46 -3.34
CA SER A 193 6.17 -2.91 -3.41
C SER A 193 7.42 -3.73 -3.09
N CYS A 194 8.64 -3.25 -3.40
CA CYS A 194 9.86 -4.01 -3.08
C CYS A 194 10.14 -4.14 -1.58
N SER A 195 9.53 -3.33 -0.71
CA SER A 195 9.71 -3.47 0.74
C SER A 195 8.83 -4.56 1.35
N PHE A 196 7.79 -5.02 0.63
CA PHE A 196 7.02 -6.19 1.04
C PHE A 196 7.75 -7.47 0.60
N LEU A 197 7.99 -8.37 1.55
CA LEU A 197 8.58 -9.68 1.30
C LEU A 197 7.53 -10.77 1.43
N THR A 198 7.55 -11.75 0.53
CA THR A 198 6.73 -12.95 0.67
C THR A 198 7.15 -13.77 1.88
N VAL A 199 6.18 -14.40 2.52
CA VAL A 199 6.39 -15.29 3.65
C VAL A 199 6.32 -16.74 3.16
N PRO A 200 7.33 -17.57 3.43
CA PRO A 200 7.30 -18.98 3.08
C PRO A 200 6.13 -19.72 3.75
N MET A 201 5.45 -20.58 2.99
CA MET A 201 4.27 -21.35 3.44
C MET A 201 4.39 -22.82 3.04
N ALA A 202 3.95 -23.75 3.89
CA ALA A 202 3.93 -25.20 3.67
C ALA A 202 3.11 -25.60 2.43
N GLU A 203 1.98 -24.94 2.19
CA GLU A 203 1.09 -25.22 1.06
C GLU A 203 1.09 -24.09 0.02
N GLY A 204 2.04 -23.16 0.11
CA GLY A 204 2.14 -21.99 -0.77
C GLY A 204 3.55 -21.76 -1.31
N ARG A 205 3.85 -20.48 -1.57
CA ARG A 205 5.17 -20.02 -2.00
C ARG A 205 6.24 -20.38 -0.96
N LYS A 206 7.43 -20.80 -1.40
CA LYS A 206 8.52 -21.28 -0.53
C LYS A 206 9.66 -20.29 -0.35
N ASP A 207 9.79 -19.37 -1.28
CA ASP A 207 10.83 -18.35 -1.32
C ASP A 207 10.40 -17.06 -0.63
N VAL A 208 11.39 -16.36 -0.09
CA VAL A 208 11.29 -14.96 0.33
C VAL A 208 11.68 -14.12 -0.88
N ALA A 209 10.71 -13.45 -1.50
CA ALA A 209 10.90 -12.60 -2.65
C ALA A 209 10.25 -11.23 -2.42
N PRO A 210 10.85 -10.14 -2.91
CA PRO A 210 10.19 -8.84 -2.89
C PRO A 210 8.99 -8.84 -3.85
N LEU A 211 7.88 -8.25 -3.41
CA LEU A 211 6.63 -8.23 -4.18
C LEU A 211 6.76 -7.54 -5.54
N CYS A 212 7.71 -6.60 -5.69
CA CYS A 212 7.97 -5.93 -6.97
C CYS A 212 8.56 -6.86 -8.06
N ALA A 213 9.14 -8.00 -7.67
CA ALA A 213 9.69 -9.00 -8.59
C ALA A 213 8.65 -10.05 -9.02
N LEU A 214 7.40 -9.93 -8.56
CA LEU A 214 6.30 -10.87 -8.84
C LEU A 214 5.35 -10.38 -9.94
#